data_AF-A0A7G9YYY1-F1
#
_entry.id   AF-A0A7G9YYY1-F1
#
_cell.length_a   1.000
_cell.length_b   1.000
_cell.length_c   1.000
_cell.angle_alpha   90.00
_cell.angle_beta   90.00
_cell.angle_gamma   90.00
#
_symmetry.space_group_name_H-M   'P 1'
#
loop_
_entity.id
_entity.type
_entity.pdbx_description
1 polymer ?
#
loop_
_entity_poly.entity_id
_entity_poly.type
_entity_poly.pdbx_seq_one_letter_code
_entity_poly.pdbx_strand_id
1 'polypeptide(L)' 'MLTTITTTTTTTTTVVTISQAAVFGAIGVVILITLLIAKELLSASENEKALLLGKFTGVAINPLLFAFLMIVFVKVMEVL' A
#
# COMPACT_ATOMS: atom_id res chain seq x y z
N MET A 1 -19.99 1.23 34.86
CA MET A 1 -20.22 2.19 33.76
C MET A 1 -18.93 2.69 33.12
N LEU A 2 -17.87 3.04 33.86
CA LEU A 2 -16.58 3.44 33.29
C LEU A 2 -15.96 2.36 32.37
N THR A 3 -15.95 1.10 32.82
CA THR A 3 -15.46 -0.05 32.05
C THR A 3 -16.21 -0.22 30.72
N THR A 4 -17.53 -0.10 30.72
CA THR A 4 -18.36 -0.18 29.51
C THR A 4 -18.04 0.94 28.52
N ILE A 5 -17.85 2.17 29.00
CA ILE A 5 -17.49 3.32 28.15
C ILE A 5 -16.09 3.13 27.55
N THR A 6 -15.12 2.70 28.37
CA THR A 6 -13.76 2.42 27.91
C THR A 6 -13.77 1.30 26.87
N THR A 7 -14.44 0.17 27.13
CA THR A 7 -14.52 -0.94 26.16
C THR A 7 -15.16 -0.49 24.85
N THR A 8 -16.31 0.18 24.89
CA THR A 8 -16.99 0.67 23.66
C THR A 8 -16.11 1.66 22.90
N THR A 9 -15.40 2.56 23.59
CA THR A 9 -14.49 3.53 22.96
C THR A 9 -13.28 2.82 22.32
N THR A 10 -12.69 1.83 22.99
CA THR A 10 -11.56 1.07 22.45
C THR A 10 -11.99 0.20 21.27
N THR A 11 -13.17 -0.44 21.32
CA THR A 11 -13.68 -1.27 20.22
C THR A 11 -14.06 -0.41 19.00
N THR A 12 -14.69 0.75 19.20
CA THR A 12 -15.04 1.64 18.08
C THR A 12 -13.79 2.25 17.44
N THR A 13 -12.82 2.70 18.24
CA THR A 13 -11.55 3.25 17.71
C THR A 13 -10.74 2.21 16.95
N THR A 14 -10.64 0.97 17.43
CA THR A 14 -9.94 -0.13 16.73
C THR A 14 -10.61 -0.53 15.42
N VAL A 15 -11.94 -0.61 15.36
CA VAL A 15 -12.66 -0.92 14.11
C VAL A 15 -12.47 0.20 13.07
N VAL A 16 -12.54 1.47 13.50
CA VAL A 16 -12.34 2.62 12.59
C VAL A 16 -10.92 2.64 12.04
N THR A 17 -9.88 2.42 12.87
CA THR A 17 -8.49 2.43 12.39
C THR A 17 -8.18 1.28 11.44
N ILE A 18 -8.70 0.08 11.69
CA ILE A 18 -8.56 -1.07 10.78
C ILE A 18 -9.23 -0.78 9.43
N SER A 19 -10.43 -0.20 9.45
CA SER A 19 -11.16 0.13 8.22
C SER A 19 -10.39 1.13 7.34
N GLN A 20 -9.79 2.16 7.94
CA GLN A 20 -8.98 3.15 7.22
C GLN A 20 -7.68 2.54 6.69
N ALA A 21 -6.99 1.74 7.50
CA ALA A 21 -5.76 1.04 7.09
C ALA A 21 -6.00 0.11 5.89
N ALA A 22 -7.14 -0.59 5.85
CA ALA A 22 -7.52 -1.44 4.72
C ALA A 22 -7.70 -0.62 3.42
N VAL A 23 -8.34 0.55 3.49
CA VAL A 23 -8.52 1.43 2.33
C VAL A 23 -7.19 1.97 1.82
N PHE A 24 -6.32 2.46 2.71
CA PHE A 24 -4.98 2.92 2.32
C PHE A 24 -4.12 1.80 1.73
N GLY A 25 -4.21 0.59 2.29
CA GLY A 25 -3.59 -0.60 1.72
C GLY A 25 -4.06 -0.88 0.31
N ALA A 26 -5.38 -0.89 0.07
CA ALA A 26 -5.96 -1.10 -1.26
C ALA A 26 -5.52 -0.04 -2.27
N ILE A 27 -5.54 1.24 -1.89
CA ILE A 27 -5.05 2.34 -2.73
C ILE A 27 -3.56 2.14 -3.06
N GLY A 28 -2.75 1.78 -2.06
CA GLY A 28 -1.33 1.49 -2.25
C GLY A 28 -1.08 0.38 -3.29
N VAL A 29 -1.89 -0.69 -3.26
CA VAL A 29 -1.82 -1.78 -4.25
C VAL A 29 -2.17 -1.29 -5.65
N VAL A 30 -3.25 -0.51 -5.80
CA VAL A 30 -3.65 0.04 -7.11
C VAL A 30 -2.56 0.94 -7.69
N ILE A 31 -1.96 1.80 -6.86
CA ILE A 31 -0.84 2.65 -7.28
C ILE A 31 0.37 1.79 -7.68
N LEU A 32 0.71 0.77 -6.90
CA LEU A 32 1.80 -0.16 -7.23
C LEU A 32 1.60 -0.80 -8.62
N ILE A 33 0.42 -1.37 -8.86
CA ILE A 33 0.11 -2.02 -10.13
C ILE A 33 0.21 -1.01 -11.28
N THR A 34 -0.32 0.20 -11.08
CA THR A 34 -0.28 1.26 -12.10
C THR A 34 1.16 1.70 -12.40
N LEU A 35 2.01 1.88 -11.38
CA LEU A 35 3.41 2.24 -11.56
C LEU A 35 4.23 1.11 -12.20
N LEU A 36 3.95 -0.15 -11.88
CA LEU A 36 4.59 -1.30 -12.52
C LEU A 36 4.24 -1.38 -14.01
N ILE A 37 2.96 -1.21 -14.35
CA ILE A 37 2.52 -1.14 -15.74
C ILE A 37 3.20 0.03 -16.46
N ALA A 38 3.20 1.23 -15.85
CA ALA A 38 3.84 2.40 -16.42
C ALA A 38 5.35 2.18 -16.63
N LYS A 39 6.06 1.60 -15.66
CA LYS A 39 7.49 1.27 -15.78
C LYS A 39 7.74 0.36 -16.98
N GLU A 40 6.92 -0.67 -17.18
CA GLU A 40 7.13 -1.65 -18.25
C GLU A 40 6.78 -1.12 -19.63
N LEU A 41 5.72 -0.31 -19.75
CA LEU A 41 5.42 0.42 -20.98
C LEU A 41 6.53 1.39 -21.36
N LEU A 42 7.12 2.03 -20.35
CA LEU A 42 8.12 3.07 -20.54
C LEU A 42 9.52 2.49 -20.79
N SER A 43 9.81 1.34 -20.20
CA SER A 43 11.00 0.54 -20.51
C SER A 43 10.97 -0.05 -21.91
N ALA A 44 9.78 -0.22 -22.51
CA ALA A 44 9.63 -0.63 -23.89
C ALA A 44 9.75 0.54 -24.90
N SER A 45 9.83 1.79 -24.42
CA SER A 45 9.96 2.97 -25.28
C SER A 45 11.44 3.32 -25.52
N GLU A 46 11.81 3.52 -26.79
CA GLU A 46 13.16 3.92 -27.19
C GLU A 46 13.46 5.43 -26.95
N ASN A 47 12.51 6.19 -26.39
CA ASN A 47 12.69 7.61 -26.13
C ASN A 47 13.54 7.86 -24.87
N GLU A 48 14.55 8.73 -24.95
CA GLU A 48 15.38 9.11 -23.79
C GLU A 48 14.58 9.68 -22.61
N LYS A 49 13.55 10.50 -22.91
CA LYS A 49 12.66 11.06 -21.88
C LYS A 49 11.84 9.96 -21.18
N ALA A 50 11.44 8.93 -21.92
CA ALA A 50 10.77 7.79 -21.37
C ALA A 50 11.70 7.01 -20.44
N LEU A 51 12.94 6.77 -20.87
CA LEU A 51 13.93 6.06 -20.06
C LEU A 51 14.22 6.76 -18.72
N LEU A 52 14.30 8.09 -18.71
CA LEU A 52 14.44 8.88 -17.47
C LEU A 52 13.23 8.75 -16.55
N LEU A 53 12.01 8.91 -17.08
CA LEU A 53 10.77 8.74 -16.33
C LEU A 53 10.65 7.30 -15.78
N GLY A 54 11.12 6.28 -16.50
CA GLY A 54 11.13 4.88 -16.06
C GLY A 54 12.05 4.66 -14.87
N LYS A 55 13.19 5.35 -14.86
CA LYS A 55 14.12 5.33 -13.72
C LYS A 55 13.50 5.97 -12.47
N PHE A 56 12.80 7.09 -12.62
CA PHE A 56 12.08 7.73 -11.50
C PHE A 56 10.93 6.87 -10.98
N THR A 57 10.13 6.30 -11.87
CA THR A 57 9.08 5.34 -11.50
C THR A 57 9.65 4.13 -10.77
N GLY A 58 10.81 3.61 -11.21
CA GLY A 58 11.54 2.53 -10.54
C GLY A 58 11.91 2.85 -9.09
N VAL A 59 12.36 4.08 -8.80
CA VAL A 59 12.67 4.52 -7.43
C VAL A 59 11.42 4.58 -6.56
N ALA A 60 10.28 5.04 -7.11
CA ALA A 60 9.00 5.09 -6.39
C ALA A 60 8.39 3.70 -6.14
N ILE A 61 8.65 2.73 -7.03
CA ILE A 61 8.16 1.35 -6.89
C ILE A 61 8.76 0.67 -5.65
N ASN A 62 10.06 0.84 -5.38
CA ASN A 62 10.74 0.11 -4.31
C ASN A 62 10.14 0.30 -2.90
N PRO A 63 9.91 1.53 -2.39
CA PRO A 63 9.26 1.74 -1.09
C PRO A 63 7.80 1.26 -1.09
N LEU A 64 7.10 1.36 -2.22
CA LEU A 64 5.70 0.95 -2.33
C LEU A 64 5.59 -0.59 -2.30
N LEU A 65 6.52 -1.30 -2.96
CA LEU A 65 6.65 -2.76 -2.92
C LEU A 65 6.95 -3.24 -1.50
N PHE A 66 7.84 -2.54 -0.79
CA PHE A 66 8.14 -2.83 0.61
C PHE A 66 6.89 -2.68 1.49
N ALA A 67 6.12 -1.60 1.33
CA ALA A 67 4.87 -1.40 2.06
C ALA A 67 3.86 -2.53 1.78
N PHE A 68 3.72 -2.94 0.52
CA PHE A 68 2.86 -4.07 0.15
C PHE A 68 3.29 -5.39 0.79
N LEU A 69 4.59 -5.70 0.74
CA LEU A 69 5.14 -6.90 1.38
C LEU A 69 4.90 -6.90 2.89
N MET A 70 5.03 -5.74 3.54
CA MET A 70 4.77 -5.58 4.98
C MET A 70 3.28 -5.83 5.30
N ILE A 71 2.36 -5.28 4.50
CA ILE A 71 0.91 -5.53 4.64
C ILE A 71 0.60 -7.02 4.47
N VAL A 72 1.15 -7.67 3.43
CA VAL A 72 0.96 -9.11 3.20
C VAL A 72 1.52 -9.93 4.37
N PHE A 73 2.71 -9.58 4.86
CA PHE A 73 3.32 -10.24 6.00
C PHE A 73 2.45 -10.19 7.26
N VAL A 74 1.94 -9.01 7.61
CA VAL A 74 1.03 -8.85 8.76
C VAL A 74 -0.24 -9.69 8.55
N LYS A 75 -0.81 -9.69 7.34
CA LYS A 75 -2.02 -10.48 7.03
C LYS A 75 -1.77 -11.98 7.12
N VAL A 76 -0.61 -12.46 6.70
CA VAL A 76 -0.24 -13.89 6.85
C VAL A 76 -0.06 -14.25 8.32
N MET A 77 0.61 -13.39 9.10
CA MET A 77 0.78 -13.58 10.54
C MET A 77 -0.54 -13.51 11.34
N GLU A 78 -1.54 -12.78 10.85
CA GLU A 78 -2.89 -12.77 11.45
C GLU A 78 -3.66 -14.08 11.21
N VAL A 79 -3.36 -14.78 10.10
CA VAL A 79 -4.06 -16.01 9.70
C VAL A 79 -3.42 -17.27 10.30
N LEU A 80 -2.11 -17.25 10.54
CA LEU A 80 -1.36 -18.31 11.22
C LEU A 80 -1.61 -18.32 12.73
#